data_AF-A0A6P2ZE43-F1
#
_entry.id   AF-A0A6P2ZE43-F1
#
_cell.length_a   1.000
_cell.length_b   1.000
_cell.length_c   1.000
_cell.angle_alpha   90.00
_cell.angle_beta   90.00
_cell.angle_gamma   90.00
#
_symmetry.space_group_name_H-M   'P 1'
#
loop_
_entity.id
_entity.type
_entity.pdbx_description
1 polymer ?
#
loop_
_entity_poly.entity_id
_entity_poly.type
_entity_poly.pdbx_seq_one_letter_code
_entity_poly.pdbx_strand_id
1 'polypeptide(L)'
;MQTAVGFIGLGVMGTPMALNLARAGTPLVVWSRSHGSDDALRDAGAHVAEHADDVFAACRTVILMLANDAATDAVLGRGTTDFSRRVAGHTIVNMGTHPPEYSLALADEIAAASGRYVEAPVSGSRKPAEAGQLVVMLAGAPDDVDAVRALVKPLCRDSFVCGDVPSALTMKLAVNLFLITMVTGLTEATHFAQRHGIDLARFADVLNAGPMASDVSRVKLGKLVAADFSVQAAITDVLKNARLVAESARGIGIASPLLDICHALYGETERAGHGADDMVAVIRAIEQRTDGAR
;
A
#
# COMPACT_ATOMS: atom_id res chain seq x y z
N MET A 1 11.79 -31.04 -2.37
CA MET A 1 11.31 -30.02 -3.32
C MET A 1 10.82 -28.83 -2.50
N GLN A 2 11.21 -27.61 -2.85
CA GLN A 2 10.75 -26.40 -2.17
C GLN A 2 9.24 -26.24 -2.44
N THR A 3 8.43 -26.06 -1.39
CA THR A 3 6.97 -25.86 -1.54
C THR A 3 6.70 -24.53 -2.23
N ALA A 4 5.80 -24.53 -3.22
CA ALA A 4 5.44 -23.31 -3.93
C ALA A 4 4.68 -22.31 -3.05
N VAL A 5 4.85 -21.03 -3.37
CA VAL A 5 4.18 -19.91 -2.72
C VAL A 5 3.08 -19.40 -3.65
N GLY A 6 1.89 -19.20 -3.08
CA GLY A 6 0.77 -18.59 -3.78
C GLY A 6 0.87 -17.07 -3.76
N PHE A 7 0.52 -16.40 -4.86
CA PHE A 7 0.39 -14.95 -4.90
C PHE A 7 -0.92 -14.56 -5.61
N ILE A 8 -1.85 -13.97 -4.87
CA ILE A 8 -3.16 -13.57 -5.38
C ILE A 8 -3.27 -12.04 -5.43
N GLY A 9 -3.59 -11.53 -6.61
CA GLY A 9 -3.77 -10.11 -6.90
C GLY A 9 -2.60 -9.52 -7.69
N LEU A 10 -2.75 -9.42 -9.01
CA LEU A 10 -1.68 -8.97 -9.93
C LEU A 10 -1.91 -7.55 -10.44
N GLY A 11 -2.29 -6.64 -9.53
CA GLY A 11 -2.47 -5.22 -9.84
C GLY A 11 -1.16 -4.44 -9.94
N VAL A 12 -1.27 -3.10 -9.80
CA VAL A 12 -0.14 -2.15 -9.87
C VAL A 12 1.02 -2.51 -8.94
N MET A 13 0.70 -2.97 -7.73
CA MET A 13 1.71 -3.41 -6.75
C MET A 13 2.01 -4.91 -6.85
N GLY A 14 0.99 -5.73 -7.03
CA GLY A 14 1.14 -7.19 -6.98
C GLY A 14 1.99 -7.76 -8.11
N THR A 15 1.85 -7.25 -9.34
CA THR A 15 2.66 -7.70 -10.49
C THR A 15 4.17 -7.54 -10.26
N PRO A 16 4.71 -6.34 -9.96
CA PRO A 16 6.14 -6.21 -9.72
C PRO A 16 6.63 -7.00 -8.50
N MET A 17 5.81 -7.14 -7.46
CA MET A 17 6.16 -7.97 -6.30
C MET A 17 6.28 -9.46 -6.68
N ALA A 18 5.31 -10.01 -7.40
CA ALA A 18 5.34 -11.39 -7.89
C ALA A 18 6.54 -11.64 -8.83
N LEU A 19 6.85 -10.70 -9.72
CA LEU A 19 8.03 -10.77 -10.59
C LEU A 19 9.34 -10.83 -9.80
N ASN A 20 9.47 -10.06 -8.73
CA ASN A 20 10.67 -10.09 -7.88
C ASN A 20 10.84 -11.42 -7.16
N LEU A 21 9.75 -12.02 -6.67
CA LEU A 21 9.79 -13.36 -6.08
C LEU A 21 10.21 -14.41 -7.12
N ALA A 22 9.59 -14.40 -8.30
CA ALA A 22 9.88 -15.35 -9.37
C ALA A 22 11.34 -15.24 -9.84
N ARG A 23 11.84 -14.01 -10.08
CA ARG A 23 13.24 -13.76 -10.48
C ARG A 23 14.27 -14.13 -9.41
N ALA A 24 13.87 -14.10 -8.13
CA ALA A 24 14.69 -14.58 -7.03
C ALA A 24 14.71 -16.13 -6.90
N GLY A 25 13.98 -16.84 -7.77
CA GLY A 25 13.91 -18.29 -7.79
C GLY A 25 12.88 -18.89 -6.84
N THR A 26 11.97 -18.08 -6.26
CA THR A 26 10.86 -18.60 -5.46
C THR A 26 9.89 -19.35 -6.37
N PRO A 27 9.61 -20.66 -6.13
CA PRO A 27 8.58 -21.37 -6.89
C PRO A 27 7.22 -20.71 -6.61
N LEU A 28 6.61 -20.11 -7.64
CA LEU A 28 5.47 -19.21 -7.47
C LEU A 28 4.27 -19.70 -8.29
N VAL A 29 3.11 -19.76 -7.65
CA VAL A 29 1.81 -19.93 -8.33
C VAL A 29 1.03 -18.64 -8.17
N VAL A 30 0.66 -18.02 -9.28
CA VAL A 30 0.05 -16.69 -9.29
C VAL A 30 -1.36 -16.74 -9.85
N TRP A 31 -2.25 -15.89 -9.32
CA TRP A 31 -3.59 -15.72 -9.86
C TRP A 31 -4.10 -14.29 -9.64
N SER A 32 -4.95 -13.84 -10.56
CA SER A 32 -5.68 -12.59 -10.45
C SER A 32 -7.01 -12.73 -11.18
N ARG A 33 -8.06 -12.09 -10.66
CA ARG A 33 -9.37 -12.01 -11.34
C ARG A 33 -9.26 -11.38 -12.73
N SER A 34 -8.34 -10.43 -12.88
CA SER A 34 -8.08 -9.73 -14.13
C SER A 34 -6.71 -10.14 -14.65
N HIS A 35 -6.69 -10.70 -15.87
CA HIS A 35 -5.49 -11.09 -16.60
C HIS A 35 -4.84 -9.88 -17.25
N GLY A 36 -3.51 -9.91 -17.41
CA GLY A 36 -2.81 -8.84 -18.13
C GLY A 36 -1.29 -8.81 -17.97
N SER A 37 -0.75 -9.47 -16.95
CA SER A 37 0.70 -9.58 -16.70
C SER A 37 1.21 -11.03 -16.74
N ASP A 38 0.36 -11.94 -17.19
CA ASP A 38 0.56 -13.38 -17.15
C ASP A 38 1.82 -13.81 -17.91
N ASP A 39 2.08 -13.25 -19.09
CA ASP A 39 3.24 -13.62 -19.93
C ASP A 39 4.56 -13.24 -19.27
N ALA A 40 4.67 -12.01 -18.74
CA ALA A 40 5.87 -11.58 -18.03
C ALA A 40 6.15 -12.45 -16.78
N LEU A 41 5.10 -12.94 -16.12
CA LEU A 41 5.21 -13.84 -14.97
C LEU A 41 5.64 -15.25 -15.38
N ARG A 42 5.10 -15.78 -16.48
CA ARG A 42 5.54 -17.06 -17.07
C ARG A 42 7.00 -17.00 -17.50
N ASP A 43 7.41 -15.93 -18.17
CA ASP A 43 8.79 -15.70 -18.60
C ASP A 43 9.75 -15.60 -17.41
N ALA A 44 9.27 -15.10 -16.26
CA ALA A 44 10.02 -15.06 -15.01
C ALA A 44 10.00 -16.40 -14.24
N GLY A 45 9.33 -17.44 -14.75
CA GLY A 45 9.28 -18.78 -14.16
C GLY A 45 8.12 -19.04 -13.19
N ALA A 46 7.14 -18.13 -13.10
CA ALA A 46 5.93 -18.36 -12.29
C ALA A 46 4.90 -19.21 -13.05
N HIS A 47 4.15 -20.04 -12.31
CA HIS A 47 2.99 -20.74 -12.82
C HIS A 47 1.74 -19.87 -12.67
N VAL A 48 1.12 -19.51 -13.79
CA VAL A 48 -0.15 -18.75 -13.78
C VAL A 48 -1.31 -19.73 -13.69
N ALA A 49 -2.04 -19.68 -12.60
CA ALA A 49 -3.20 -20.52 -12.35
C ALA A 49 -4.46 -19.97 -13.04
N GLU A 50 -5.44 -20.83 -13.30
CA GLU A 50 -6.71 -20.42 -13.92
C GLU A 50 -7.70 -19.89 -12.86
N HIS A 51 -7.73 -20.52 -11.69
CA HIS A 51 -8.64 -20.19 -10.59
C HIS A 51 -7.88 -19.94 -9.29
N ALA A 52 -8.47 -19.15 -8.40
CA ALA A 52 -7.91 -18.95 -7.06
C ALA A 52 -7.75 -20.28 -6.30
N ASP A 53 -8.67 -21.23 -6.51
CA ASP A 53 -8.63 -22.57 -5.89
C ASP A 53 -7.39 -23.38 -6.26
N ASP A 54 -6.87 -23.19 -7.48
CA ASP A 54 -5.64 -23.86 -7.93
C ASP A 54 -4.43 -23.38 -7.10
N VAL A 55 -4.43 -22.12 -6.67
CA VAL A 55 -3.39 -21.57 -5.79
C VAL A 55 -3.45 -22.23 -4.41
N PHE A 56 -4.64 -22.30 -3.80
CA PHE A 56 -4.83 -22.93 -2.49
C PHE A 56 -4.58 -24.45 -2.53
N ALA A 57 -4.85 -25.11 -3.65
CA ALA A 57 -4.54 -26.53 -3.81
C ALA A 57 -3.02 -26.81 -3.88
N ALA A 58 -2.25 -25.89 -4.47
CA ALA A 58 -0.83 -26.08 -4.74
C ALA A 58 0.11 -25.51 -3.65
N CYS A 59 -0.35 -24.54 -2.86
CA CYS A 59 0.52 -23.72 -2.01
C CYS A 59 0.08 -23.71 -0.55
N ARG A 60 1.02 -23.85 0.38
CA ARG A 60 0.72 -23.72 1.82
C ARG A 60 0.78 -22.27 2.32
N THR A 61 1.59 -21.43 1.70
CA THR A 61 1.68 -20.00 2.00
C THR A 61 1.10 -19.22 0.84
N VAL A 62 0.13 -18.35 1.10
CA VAL A 62 -0.56 -17.56 0.07
C VAL A 62 -0.48 -16.08 0.44
N ILE A 63 0.20 -15.32 -0.41
CA ILE A 63 0.31 -13.86 -0.32
C ILE A 63 -0.88 -13.23 -1.03
N LEU A 64 -1.53 -12.29 -0.36
CA LEU A 64 -2.65 -11.51 -0.88
C LEU A 64 -2.23 -10.05 -1.05
N MET A 65 -2.31 -9.53 -2.27
CA MET A 65 -2.10 -8.11 -2.59
C MET A 65 -3.33 -7.54 -3.31
N LEU A 66 -4.38 -7.32 -2.53
CA LEU A 66 -5.72 -6.97 -3.01
C LEU A 66 -6.11 -5.53 -2.64
N ALA A 67 -7.07 -4.98 -3.39
CA ALA A 67 -7.41 -3.55 -3.34
C ALA A 67 -8.12 -3.12 -2.05
N ASN A 68 -8.93 -4.02 -1.47
CA ASN A 68 -9.77 -3.79 -0.32
C ASN A 68 -10.19 -5.12 0.37
N ASP A 69 -10.88 -4.96 1.48
CA ASP A 69 -11.53 -5.98 2.29
C ASP A 69 -12.48 -6.86 1.47
N ALA A 70 -13.39 -6.27 0.70
CA ALA A 70 -14.35 -7.01 -0.12
C ALA A 70 -13.68 -7.97 -1.13
N ALA A 71 -12.58 -7.54 -1.76
CA ALA A 71 -11.80 -8.40 -2.65
C ALA A 71 -11.09 -9.53 -1.87
N THR A 72 -10.62 -9.23 -0.66
CA THR A 72 -9.96 -10.21 0.22
C THR A 72 -10.96 -11.26 0.70
N ASP A 73 -12.13 -10.83 1.16
CA ASP A 73 -13.22 -11.69 1.59
C ASP A 73 -13.70 -12.58 0.44
N ALA A 74 -13.84 -12.04 -0.77
CA ALA A 74 -14.25 -12.81 -1.94
C ALA A 74 -13.21 -13.90 -2.31
N VAL A 75 -11.91 -13.57 -2.28
CA VAL A 75 -10.83 -14.54 -2.57
C VAL A 75 -10.77 -15.64 -1.51
N LEU A 76 -10.95 -15.27 -0.24
CA LEU A 76 -10.94 -16.21 0.87
C LEU A 76 -12.27 -16.94 1.05
N GLY A 77 -13.34 -16.55 0.35
CA GLY A 77 -14.68 -17.07 0.57
C GLY A 77 -15.22 -16.76 1.99
N ARG A 78 -14.78 -15.65 2.60
CA ARG A 78 -15.19 -15.26 3.96
C ARG A 78 -16.71 -15.06 4.02
N GLY A 79 -17.33 -15.61 5.05
CA GLY A 79 -18.80 -15.64 5.18
C GLY A 79 -19.50 -16.72 4.34
N THR A 80 -18.75 -17.59 3.64
CA THR A 80 -19.29 -18.75 2.92
C THR A 80 -18.70 -20.05 3.48
N THR A 81 -19.20 -21.20 3.00
CA THR A 81 -18.67 -22.52 3.35
C THR A 81 -17.26 -22.79 2.82
N ASP A 82 -16.77 -21.99 1.85
CA ASP A 82 -15.43 -22.15 1.28
C ASP A 82 -14.32 -21.64 2.19
N PHE A 83 -14.62 -20.75 3.15
CA PHE A 83 -13.61 -20.10 3.97
C PHE A 83 -12.68 -21.09 4.65
N SER A 84 -13.22 -22.02 5.43
CA SER A 84 -12.42 -23.02 6.14
C SER A 84 -11.59 -23.88 5.18
N ARG A 85 -12.12 -24.23 4.00
CA ARG A 85 -11.39 -25.00 2.98
C ARG A 85 -10.19 -24.21 2.44
N ARG A 86 -10.31 -22.90 2.28
CA ARG A 86 -9.27 -22.02 1.72
C ARG A 86 -8.20 -21.62 2.74
N VAL A 87 -8.51 -21.60 4.03
CA VAL A 87 -7.57 -21.10 5.06
C VAL A 87 -7.00 -22.20 5.96
N ALA A 88 -7.70 -23.32 6.15
CA ALA A 88 -7.22 -24.39 7.02
C ALA A 88 -5.87 -24.95 6.54
N GLY A 89 -4.89 -25.04 7.44
CA GLY A 89 -3.55 -25.54 7.13
C GLY A 89 -2.68 -24.61 6.26
N HIS A 90 -3.18 -23.42 5.92
CA HIS A 90 -2.46 -22.40 5.15
C HIS A 90 -1.87 -21.32 6.06
N THR A 91 -0.82 -20.65 5.58
CA THR A 91 -0.39 -19.35 6.08
C THR A 91 -0.83 -18.27 5.09
N ILE A 92 -1.81 -17.46 5.50
CA ILE A 92 -2.31 -16.33 4.71
C ILE A 92 -1.50 -15.08 5.06
N VAL A 93 -0.86 -14.48 4.06
CA VAL A 93 -0.05 -13.25 4.22
C VAL A 93 -0.79 -12.10 3.56
N ASN A 94 -1.38 -11.20 4.34
CA ASN A 94 -2.15 -10.09 3.80
C ASN A 94 -1.28 -8.83 3.71
N MET A 95 -0.97 -8.39 2.49
CA MET A 95 -0.16 -7.19 2.22
C MET A 95 -1.02 -5.96 1.88
N GLY A 96 -2.35 -6.12 1.80
CA GLY A 96 -3.28 -5.03 1.56
C GLY A 96 -3.33 -4.03 2.72
N THR A 97 -3.72 -2.79 2.43
CA THR A 97 -3.98 -1.78 3.46
C THR A 97 -5.47 -1.76 3.77
N HIS A 98 -5.83 -2.25 4.97
CA HIS A 98 -7.19 -2.43 5.45
C HIS A 98 -7.39 -1.66 6.78
N PRO A 99 -8.63 -1.53 7.27
CA PRO A 99 -8.86 -1.14 8.66
C PRO A 99 -8.20 -2.14 9.63
N PRO A 100 -7.53 -1.70 10.70
CA PRO A 100 -6.89 -2.60 11.68
C PRO A 100 -7.87 -3.62 12.29
N GLU A 101 -9.10 -3.20 12.59
CA GLU A 101 -10.16 -4.05 13.13
C GLU A 101 -10.60 -5.15 12.16
N TYR A 102 -10.58 -4.88 10.85
CA TYR A 102 -10.86 -5.89 9.83
C TYR A 102 -9.78 -6.98 9.84
N SER A 103 -8.50 -6.58 9.93
CA SER A 103 -7.38 -7.53 9.96
C SER A 103 -7.37 -8.38 11.22
N LEU A 104 -7.67 -7.78 12.37
CA LEU A 104 -7.82 -8.53 13.62
C LEU A 104 -8.92 -9.59 13.53
N ALA A 105 -10.12 -9.20 13.07
CA ALA A 105 -11.23 -10.15 12.90
C ALA A 105 -10.89 -11.26 11.89
N LEU A 106 -10.22 -10.91 10.79
CA LEU A 106 -9.78 -11.89 9.79
C LEU A 106 -8.75 -12.88 10.39
N ALA A 107 -7.80 -12.40 11.19
CA ALA A 107 -6.81 -13.23 11.84
C ALA A 107 -7.46 -14.24 12.81
N ASP A 108 -8.41 -13.78 13.63
CA ASP A 108 -9.15 -14.62 14.58
C ASP A 108 -9.95 -15.71 13.85
N GLU A 109 -10.64 -15.36 12.76
CA GLU A 109 -11.41 -16.32 11.96
C GLU A 109 -10.51 -17.35 11.26
N ILE A 110 -9.36 -16.91 10.72
CA ILE A 110 -8.38 -17.82 10.11
C ILE A 110 -7.82 -18.79 11.15
N ALA A 111 -7.49 -18.31 12.34
CA ALA A 111 -6.99 -19.14 13.43
C ALA A 111 -8.06 -20.15 13.90
N ALA A 112 -9.32 -19.73 14.04
CA ALA A 112 -10.45 -20.60 14.38
C ALA A 112 -10.67 -21.71 13.34
N ALA A 113 -10.37 -21.42 12.07
CA ALA A 113 -10.39 -22.39 10.97
C ALA A 113 -9.10 -23.21 10.83
N SER A 114 -8.20 -23.20 11.83
CA SER A 114 -6.91 -23.91 11.82
C SER A 114 -5.93 -23.45 10.72
N GLY A 115 -6.05 -22.19 10.30
CA GLY A 115 -5.07 -21.50 9.47
C GLY A 115 -4.12 -20.63 10.30
N ARG A 116 -3.17 -20.00 9.62
CA ARG A 116 -2.20 -19.05 10.17
C ARG A 116 -2.27 -17.75 9.40
N TYR A 117 -2.04 -16.63 10.07
CA TYR A 117 -2.17 -15.30 9.48
C TYR A 117 -0.96 -14.42 9.80
N VAL A 118 -0.46 -13.73 8.78
CA VAL A 118 0.56 -12.69 8.91
C VAL A 118 0.07 -11.44 8.21
N GLU A 119 -0.02 -10.36 8.97
CA GLU A 119 -0.22 -9.01 8.45
C GLU A 119 1.12 -8.50 7.91
N ALA A 120 1.14 -8.05 6.66
CA ALA A 120 2.37 -7.67 5.96
C ALA A 120 2.24 -6.40 5.08
N PRO A 121 1.58 -5.31 5.51
CA PRO A 121 1.43 -4.11 4.70
C PRO A 121 2.79 -3.50 4.35
N VAL A 122 2.83 -2.84 3.19
CA VAL A 122 4.07 -2.32 2.62
C VAL A 122 4.09 -0.80 2.53
N SER A 123 5.25 -0.19 2.70
CA SER A 123 5.54 1.20 2.35
C SER A 123 6.43 1.28 1.11
N GLY A 124 6.15 2.26 0.26
CA GLY A 124 6.69 2.36 -1.10
C GLY A 124 5.60 2.15 -2.17
N SER A 125 5.69 2.91 -3.26
CA SER A 125 4.77 2.80 -4.41
C SER A 125 5.32 1.82 -5.45
N ARG A 126 4.79 1.86 -6.68
CA ARG A 126 5.15 1.04 -7.83
C ARG A 126 6.65 0.99 -8.08
N LYS A 127 7.36 2.12 -8.10
CA LYS A 127 8.81 2.16 -8.37
C LYS A 127 9.62 1.39 -7.31
N PRO A 128 9.43 1.62 -6.00
CA PRO A 128 10.01 0.74 -4.98
C PRO A 128 9.63 -0.73 -5.12
N ALA A 129 8.38 -1.05 -5.49
CA ALA A 129 7.97 -2.44 -5.73
C ALA A 129 8.74 -3.07 -6.90
N GLU A 130 8.87 -2.38 -8.03
CA GLU A 130 9.63 -2.84 -9.20
C GLU A 130 11.11 -3.04 -8.87
N ALA A 131 11.67 -2.22 -7.98
CA ALA A 131 13.07 -2.28 -7.59
C ALA A 131 13.37 -3.24 -6.42
N GLY A 132 12.36 -3.87 -5.82
CA GLY A 132 12.54 -4.69 -4.61
C GLY A 132 13.00 -3.86 -3.41
N GLN A 133 12.51 -2.61 -3.31
CA GLN A 133 12.90 -1.62 -2.31
C GLN A 133 11.74 -1.21 -1.40
N LEU A 134 10.70 -2.05 -1.27
CA LEU A 134 9.63 -1.80 -0.31
C LEU A 134 10.16 -1.86 1.13
N VAL A 135 9.39 -1.28 2.05
CA VAL A 135 9.54 -1.53 3.49
C VAL A 135 8.34 -2.34 3.94
N VAL A 136 8.56 -3.54 4.46
CA VAL A 136 7.47 -4.43 4.90
C VAL A 136 7.30 -4.31 6.41
N MET A 137 6.06 -4.16 6.87
CA MET A 137 5.71 -4.15 8.29
C MET A 137 5.00 -5.47 8.58
N LEU A 138 5.49 -6.25 9.54
CA LEU A 138 5.05 -7.62 9.79
C LEU A 138 4.43 -7.74 11.18
N ALA A 139 3.26 -8.36 11.29
CA ALA A 139 2.64 -8.69 12.57
C ALA A 139 1.95 -10.06 12.51
N GLY A 140 1.98 -10.80 13.63
CA GLY A 140 1.49 -12.19 13.71
C GLY A 140 2.30 -13.05 14.67
N ALA A 141 2.04 -14.36 14.68
CA ALA A 141 2.78 -15.31 15.50
C ALA A 141 4.28 -15.31 15.14
N PRO A 142 5.22 -15.37 16.11
CA PRO A 142 6.65 -15.22 15.85
C PRO A 142 7.22 -16.13 14.76
N ASP A 143 6.91 -17.43 14.82
CA ASP A 143 7.41 -18.42 13.85
C ASP A 143 6.87 -18.16 12.43
N ASP A 144 5.61 -17.75 12.31
CA ASP A 144 5.00 -17.40 11.02
C ASP A 144 5.60 -16.10 10.46
N VAL A 145 5.81 -15.10 11.32
CA VAL A 145 6.44 -13.83 10.96
C VAL A 145 7.88 -14.05 10.48
N ASP A 146 8.67 -14.89 11.14
CA ASP A 146 10.04 -15.18 10.74
C ASP A 146 10.10 -15.91 9.38
N ALA A 147 9.20 -16.87 9.16
CA ALA A 147 9.07 -17.54 7.87
C ALA A 147 8.68 -16.56 6.75
N VAL A 148 7.70 -15.69 7.00
CA VAL A 148 7.25 -14.68 6.02
C VAL A 148 8.34 -13.62 5.79
N ARG A 149 9.04 -13.19 6.82
CA ARG A 149 10.17 -12.25 6.72
C ARG A 149 11.24 -12.76 5.76
N ALA A 150 11.62 -14.04 5.87
CA ALA A 150 12.57 -14.65 4.95
C ALA A 150 12.03 -14.69 3.51
N LEU A 151 10.74 -15.03 3.36
CA LEU A 151 10.07 -15.11 2.06
C LEU A 151 9.99 -13.75 1.34
N VAL A 152 9.69 -12.66 2.04
CA VAL A 152 9.47 -11.34 1.43
C VAL A 152 10.76 -10.57 1.17
N LYS A 153 11.93 -11.11 1.53
CA LYS A 153 13.23 -10.47 1.33
C LYS A 153 13.49 -9.94 -0.10
N PRO A 154 13.11 -10.63 -1.20
CA PRO A 154 13.27 -10.10 -2.55
C PRO A 154 12.39 -8.89 -2.87
N LEU A 155 11.36 -8.63 -2.07
CA LEU A 155 10.40 -7.54 -2.27
C LEU A 155 10.88 -6.23 -1.66
N CYS A 156 11.80 -6.29 -0.70
CA CYS A 156 11.99 -5.20 0.25
C CYS A 156 13.45 -4.85 0.50
N ARG A 157 13.68 -3.55 0.73
CA ARG A 157 14.92 -3.03 1.30
C ARG A 157 15.05 -3.42 2.77
N ASP A 158 13.93 -3.38 3.51
CA ASP A 158 13.89 -3.62 4.95
C ASP A 158 12.54 -4.21 5.40
N SER A 159 12.53 -4.87 6.55
CA SER A 159 11.32 -5.43 7.17
C SER A 159 11.32 -5.31 8.70
N PHE A 160 10.20 -4.84 9.26
CA PHE A 160 10.06 -4.59 10.69
C PHE A 160 9.00 -5.51 11.29
N VAL A 161 9.28 -6.16 12.43
CA VAL A 161 8.25 -6.83 13.22
C VAL A 161 7.58 -5.79 14.11
N CYS A 162 6.28 -5.63 13.95
CA CYS A 162 5.46 -4.65 14.65
C CYS A 162 4.71 -5.24 15.85
N GLY A 163 4.81 -6.56 16.10
CA GLY A 163 4.18 -7.24 17.22
C GLY A 163 2.98 -8.09 16.77
N ASP A 164 1.94 -8.12 17.61
CA ASP A 164 0.72 -8.89 17.33
C ASP A 164 -0.17 -8.16 16.32
N VAL A 165 -1.03 -8.91 15.61
CA VAL A 165 -2.06 -8.31 14.73
C VAL A 165 -3.01 -7.47 15.60
N PRO A 166 -3.38 -6.24 15.19
CA PRO A 166 -3.17 -5.60 13.88
C PRO A 166 -2.05 -4.51 13.87
N SER A 167 -0.97 -4.73 14.61
CA SER A 167 0.03 -3.67 14.86
C SER A 167 0.79 -3.20 13.62
N ALA A 168 0.95 -4.02 12.59
CA ALA A 168 1.60 -3.58 11.34
C ALA A 168 0.68 -2.69 10.49
N LEU A 169 -0.65 -2.92 10.47
CA LEU A 169 -1.59 -1.98 9.86
C LEU A 169 -1.69 -0.69 10.67
N THR A 170 -1.73 -0.77 12.01
CA THR A 170 -1.66 0.44 12.85
C THR A 170 -0.40 1.25 12.58
N MET A 171 0.77 0.58 12.48
CA MET A 171 2.03 1.22 12.09
C MET A 171 1.95 1.83 10.68
N LYS A 172 1.39 1.11 9.71
CA LYS A 172 1.19 1.58 8.34
C LYS A 172 0.33 2.84 8.30
N LEU A 173 -0.76 2.89 9.07
CA LEU A 173 -1.63 4.06 9.17
C LEU A 173 -0.89 5.26 9.78
N ALA A 174 -0.06 5.04 10.80
CA ALA A 174 0.80 6.10 11.37
C ALA A 174 1.82 6.63 10.33
N VAL A 175 2.44 5.75 9.55
CA VAL A 175 3.34 6.16 8.45
C VAL A 175 2.61 6.92 7.35
N ASN A 176 1.40 6.48 6.99
CA ASN A 176 0.58 7.16 6.00
C ASN A 176 0.11 8.54 6.48
N LEU A 177 -0.23 8.69 7.76
CA LEU A 177 -0.54 10.00 8.36
C LEU A 177 0.62 10.99 8.15
N PHE A 178 1.84 10.56 8.45
CA PHE A 178 3.03 11.38 8.25
C PHE A 178 3.25 11.71 6.77
N LEU A 179 3.14 10.71 5.88
CA LEU A 179 3.27 10.92 4.43
C LEU A 179 2.27 11.94 3.90
N ILE A 180 0.99 11.78 4.23
CA ILE A 180 -0.11 12.63 3.75
C ILE A 180 0.11 14.07 4.18
N THR A 181 0.38 14.29 5.47
CA THR A 181 0.59 15.63 6.02
C THR A 181 1.85 16.29 5.46
N MET A 182 2.95 15.54 5.32
CA MET A 182 4.20 16.05 4.75
C MET A 182 4.05 16.48 3.28
N VAL A 183 3.41 15.67 2.44
CA VAL A 183 3.25 16.03 1.02
C VAL A 183 2.24 17.17 0.82
N THR A 184 1.17 17.22 1.61
CA THR A 184 0.25 18.37 1.58
C THR A 184 0.97 19.64 2.01
N GLY A 185 1.77 19.61 3.08
CA GLY A 185 2.58 20.75 3.52
C GLY A 185 3.63 21.18 2.49
N LEU A 186 4.28 20.22 1.81
CA LEU A 186 5.20 20.51 0.69
C LEU A 186 4.48 21.23 -0.46
N THR A 187 3.23 20.83 -0.73
CA THR A 187 2.41 21.42 -1.77
C THR A 187 1.95 22.83 -1.41
N GLU A 188 1.55 23.05 -0.15
CA GLU A 188 1.22 24.38 0.38
C GLU A 188 2.44 25.32 0.32
N ALA A 189 3.63 24.84 0.71
CA ALA A 189 4.87 25.61 0.63
C ALA A 189 5.25 25.96 -0.82
N THR A 190 4.98 25.05 -1.77
CA THR A 190 5.20 25.30 -3.20
C THR A 190 4.25 26.40 -3.69
N HIS A 191 2.97 26.32 -3.37
CA HIS A 191 1.99 27.37 -3.72
C HIS A 191 2.37 28.72 -3.10
N PHE A 192 2.82 28.74 -1.83
CA PHE A 192 3.35 29.93 -1.19
C PHE A 192 4.51 30.54 -1.99
N ALA A 193 5.50 29.73 -2.37
CA ALA A 193 6.63 30.17 -3.18
C ALA A 193 6.17 30.74 -4.54
N GLN A 194 5.24 30.07 -5.23
CA GLN A 194 4.67 30.53 -6.50
C GLN A 194 3.99 31.90 -6.36
N ARG A 195 3.14 32.08 -5.33
CA ARG A 195 2.41 33.34 -5.12
C ARG A 195 3.32 34.51 -4.74
N HIS A 196 4.50 34.23 -4.21
CA HIS A 196 5.54 35.22 -3.94
C HIS A 196 6.54 35.42 -5.09
N GLY A 197 6.38 34.72 -6.22
CA GLY A 197 7.29 34.83 -7.37
C GLY A 197 8.68 34.24 -7.11
N ILE A 198 8.81 33.32 -6.16
CA ILE A 198 10.06 32.59 -5.90
C ILE A 198 10.29 31.57 -7.01
N ASP A 199 11.52 31.49 -7.52
CA ASP A 199 11.93 30.45 -8.46
C ASP A 199 11.82 29.06 -7.80
N LEU A 200 10.93 28.23 -8.35
CA LEU A 200 10.67 26.89 -7.84
C LEU A 200 11.86 25.94 -7.96
N ALA A 201 12.72 26.10 -8.97
CA ALA A 201 13.94 25.31 -9.07
C ALA A 201 14.85 25.63 -7.88
N ARG A 202 15.03 26.91 -7.56
CA ARG A 202 15.81 27.33 -6.40
C ARG A 202 15.18 26.93 -5.06
N PHE A 203 13.87 27.06 -4.93
CA PHE A 203 13.16 26.53 -3.76
C PHE A 203 13.44 25.04 -3.56
N ALA A 204 13.40 24.27 -4.66
CA ALA A 204 13.70 22.85 -4.62
C ALA A 204 15.12 22.55 -4.16
N ASP A 205 16.12 23.27 -4.68
CA ASP A 205 17.51 23.10 -4.27
C ASP A 205 17.74 23.40 -2.79
N VAL A 206 17.13 24.47 -2.27
CA VAL A 206 17.22 24.83 -0.84
C VAL A 206 16.62 23.75 0.05
N LEU A 207 15.40 23.28 -0.27
CA LEU A 207 14.74 22.24 0.51
C LEU A 207 15.52 20.92 0.46
N ASN A 208 16.02 20.56 -0.71
CA ASN A 208 16.78 19.34 -0.96
C ASN A 208 18.16 19.31 -0.28
N ALA A 209 18.75 20.47 0.02
CA ALA A 209 19.98 20.59 0.80
C ALA A 209 19.72 20.58 2.32
N GLY A 210 18.48 20.82 2.74
CA GLY A 210 18.08 20.89 4.14
C GLY A 210 17.81 19.53 4.79
N PRO A 211 17.68 19.51 6.13
CA PRO A 211 17.46 18.28 6.91
C PRO A 211 16.07 17.64 6.70
N MET A 212 15.15 18.36 6.06
CA MET A 212 13.80 17.88 5.76
C MET A 212 13.76 17.02 4.49
N ALA A 213 14.86 16.94 3.73
CA ALA A 213 14.90 16.23 2.48
C ALA A 213 14.74 14.71 2.69
N SER A 214 13.87 14.11 1.89
CA SER A 214 13.63 12.67 1.81
C SER A 214 13.47 12.25 0.36
N ASP A 215 13.54 10.95 0.07
CA ASP A 215 13.28 10.44 -1.28
C ASP A 215 11.88 10.86 -1.78
N VAL A 216 10.90 10.86 -0.89
CA VAL A 216 9.54 11.32 -1.21
C VAL A 216 9.53 12.81 -1.51
N SER A 217 10.12 13.66 -0.65
CA SER A 217 10.08 15.11 -0.88
C SER A 217 10.81 15.48 -2.18
N ARG A 218 11.96 14.85 -2.49
CA ARG A 218 12.71 15.07 -3.73
C ARG A 218 11.87 14.75 -4.96
N VAL A 219 11.19 13.60 -4.97
CA VAL A 219 10.35 13.16 -6.08
C VAL A 219 9.13 14.07 -6.25
N LYS A 220 8.42 14.36 -5.15
CA LYS A 220 7.18 15.15 -5.18
C LYS A 220 7.45 16.62 -5.52
N LEU A 221 8.56 17.17 -5.02
CA LEU A 221 8.98 18.52 -5.36
C LEU A 221 9.39 18.63 -6.84
N GLY A 222 10.13 17.65 -7.37
CA GLY A 222 10.44 17.61 -8.80
C GLY A 222 9.18 17.62 -9.68
N LYS A 223 8.14 16.87 -9.30
CA LYS A 223 6.83 16.91 -9.98
C LYS A 223 6.17 18.28 -9.90
N LEU A 224 6.17 18.92 -8.73
CA LEU A 224 5.61 20.25 -8.53
C LEU A 224 6.32 21.33 -9.35
N VAL A 225 7.66 21.31 -9.39
CA VAL A 225 8.45 22.23 -10.23
C VAL A 225 8.14 22.06 -11.72
N ALA A 226 7.97 20.81 -12.17
CA ALA A 226 7.66 20.49 -13.56
C ALA A 226 6.16 20.57 -13.92
N ALA A 227 5.28 20.87 -12.95
CA ALA A 227 3.82 20.74 -13.09
C ALA A 227 3.37 19.36 -13.62
N ASP A 228 4.07 18.29 -13.22
CA ASP A 228 3.82 16.91 -13.65
C ASP A 228 2.91 16.16 -12.66
N PHE A 229 1.63 16.07 -13.03
CA PHE A 229 0.60 15.37 -12.25
C PHE A 229 0.43 13.90 -12.63
N SER A 230 1.32 13.31 -13.44
CA SER A 230 1.26 11.89 -13.79
C SER A 230 1.33 10.99 -12.54
N VAL A 231 0.43 10.02 -12.45
CA VAL A 231 0.18 9.26 -11.23
C VAL A 231 1.38 8.42 -10.76
N GLN A 232 1.77 8.59 -9.50
CA GLN A 232 2.51 7.60 -8.71
C GLN A 232 1.74 7.17 -7.45
N ALA A 233 0.94 8.09 -6.90
CA ALA A 233 -0.07 7.79 -5.89
C ALA A 233 -1.30 8.64 -6.22
N ALA A 234 -2.40 8.02 -6.64
CA ALA A 234 -3.60 8.74 -7.08
C ALA A 234 -4.25 9.52 -5.93
N ILE A 235 -4.84 10.68 -6.20
CA ILE A 235 -5.64 11.44 -5.23
C ILE A 235 -6.70 10.53 -4.58
N THR A 236 -7.42 9.73 -5.36
CA THR A 236 -8.44 8.81 -4.86
C THR A 236 -7.85 7.77 -3.89
N ASP A 237 -6.68 7.22 -4.18
CA ASP A 237 -6.00 6.26 -3.30
C ASP A 237 -5.53 6.91 -2.00
N VAL A 238 -4.97 8.13 -2.08
CA VAL A 238 -4.52 8.88 -0.91
C VAL A 238 -5.71 9.29 -0.03
N LEU A 239 -6.83 9.70 -0.63
CA LEU A 239 -8.05 10.02 0.09
C LEU A 239 -8.63 8.79 0.81
N LYS A 240 -8.61 7.61 0.19
CA LYS A 240 -8.96 6.33 0.84
C LYS A 240 -8.09 6.09 2.08
N ASN A 241 -6.77 6.27 1.96
CA ASN A 241 -5.85 6.11 3.09
C ASN A 241 -6.10 7.17 4.18
N ALA A 242 -6.36 8.42 3.81
CA ALA A 242 -6.70 9.48 4.77
C ALA A 242 -7.97 9.13 5.57
N ARG A 243 -8.98 8.54 4.92
CA ARG A 243 -10.20 8.03 5.58
C ARG A 243 -9.87 6.93 6.59
N LEU A 244 -9.10 5.91 6.20
CA LEU A 244 -8.68 4.83 7.11
C LEU A 244 -7.96 5.35 8.36
N VAL A 245 -7.02 6.29 8.17
CA VAL A 245 -6.30 6.91 9.31
C VAL A 245 -7.27 7.70 10.18
N ALA A 246 -8.19 8.46 9.58
CA ALA A 246 -9.14 9.29 10.33
C ALA A 246 -10.14 8.45 11.13
N GLU A 247 -10.67 7.38 10.53
CA GLU A 247 -11.57 6.42 11.17
C GLU A 247 -10.86 5.72 12.34
N SER A 248 -9.64 5.23 12.13
CA SER A 248 -8.84 4.61 13.20
C SER A 248 -8.56 5.59 14.35
N ALA A 249 -8.19 6.84 14.05
CA ALA A 249 -7.96 7.86 15.07
C ALA A 249 -9.23 8.20 15.86
N ARG A 250 -10.36 8.41 15.17
CA ARG A 250 -11.66 8.72 15.83
C ARG A 250 -12.15 7.55 16.68
N GLY A 251 -11.95 6.31 16.23
CA GLY A 251 -12.38 5.10 16.94
C GLY A 251 -11.82 4.98 18.37
N ILE A 252 -10.67 5.60 18.65
CA ILE A 252 -10.05 5.61 19.98
C ILE A 252 -9.83 7.02 20.55
N GLY A 253 -10.46 8.05 19.96
CA GLY A 253 -10.43 9.41 20.48
C GLY A 253 -9.09 10.15 20.30
N ILE A 254 -8.26 9.79 19.32
CA ILE A 254 -7.01 10.50 19.00
C ILE A 254 -7.31 11.78 18.20
N ALA A 255 -6.73 12.90 18.64
CA ALA A 255 -6.74 14.14 17.88
C ALA A 255 -5.84 14.05 16.64
N SER A 256 -6.35 14.41 15.46
CA SER A 256 -5.61 14.39 14.20
C SER A 256 -5.85 15.65 13.34
N PRO A 257 -5.60 16.86 13.87
CA PRO A 257 -6.02 18.12 13.25
C PRO A 257 -5.42 18.34 11.84
N LEU A 258 -4.14 18.00 11.63
CA LEU A 258 -3.52 18.12 10.31
C LEU A 258 -4.13 17.15 9.29
N LEU A 259 -4.51 15.95 9.74
CA LEU A 259 -5.16 14.96 8.89
C LEU A 259 -6.54 15.44 8.45
N ASP A 260 -7.33 16.04 9.35
CA ASP A 260 -8.66 16.54 9.03
C ASP A 260 -8.62 17.57 7.89
N ILE A 261 -7.65 18.50 7.93
CA ILE A 261 -7.42 19.47 6.85
C ILE A 261 -6.95 18.77 5.57
N CYS A 262 -6.00 17.84 5.67
CA CYS A 262 -5.54 17.08 4.50
C CYS A 262 -6.70 16.32 3.85
N HIS A 263 -7.50 15.60 4.63
CA HIS A 263 -8.65 14.84 4.15
C HIS A 263 -9.65 15.73 3.41
N ALA A 264 -9.92 16.95 3.92
CA ALA A 264 -10.74 17.93 3.23
C ALA A 264 -10.14 18.37 1.87
N LEU A 265 -8.84 18.71 1.83
CA LEU A 265 -8.15 19.14 0.61
C LEU A 265 -8.10 18.04 -0.46
N TYR A 266 -7.80 16.79 -0.08
CA TYR A 266 -7.84 15.66 -1.01
C TYR A 266 -9.27 15.41 -1.52
N GLY A 267 -10.28 15.53 -0.66
CA GLY A 267 -11.69 15.42 -1.06
C GLY A 267 -12.17 16.55 -1.98
N GLU A 268 -11.69 17.77 -1.79
CA GLU A 268 -11.91 18.89 -2.72
C GLU A 268 -11.27 18.63 -4.08
N THR A 269 -10.03 18.16 -4.08
CA THR A 269 -9.27 17.84 -5.29
C THR A 269 -9.94 16.72 -6.09
N GLU A 270 -10.41 15.66 -5.43
CA GLU A 270 -11.15 14.58 -6.08
C GLU A 270 -12.45 15.10 -6.72
N ARG A 271 -13.24 15.91 -5.98
CA ARG A 271 -14.49 16.50 -6.50
C ARG A 271 -14.26 17.45 -7.68
N ALA A 272 -13.08 18.06 -7.77
CA ALA A 272 -12.67 18.88 -8.91
C ALA A 272 -12.28 18.06 -10.16
N GLY A 273 -12.35 16.72 -10.11
CA GLY A 273 -12.08 15.84 -11.25
C GLY A 273 -10.64 15.31 -11.32
N HIS A 274 -9.82 15.55 -10.30
CA HIS A 274 -8.40 15.17 -10.28
C HIS A 274 -8.12 13.85 -9.55
N GLY A 275 -9.12 12.97 -9.42
CA GLY A 275 -8.99 11.71 -8.66
C GLY A 275 -7.87 10.79 -9.17
N ALA A 276 -7.64 10.79 -10.49
CA ALA A 276 -6.61 9.96 -11.15
C ALA A 276 -5.22 10.61 -11.21
N ASP A 277 -5.09 11.87 -10.80
CA ASP A 277 -3.81 12.59 -10.79
C ASP A 277 -2.98 12.19 -9.57
N ASP A 278 -1.67 12.45 -9.62
CA ASP A 278 -0.78 12.23 -8.47
C ASP A 278 -1.18 13.09 -7.26
N MET A 279 -0.86 12.62 -6.06
CA MET A 279 -1.19 13.28 -4.79
C MET A 279 -0.74 14.75 -4.70
N VAL A 280 0.27 15.19 -5.45
CA VAL A 280 0.66 16.62 -5.53
C VAL A 280 -0.40 17.50 -6.20
N ALA A 281 -1.37 16.91 -6.91
CA ALA A 281 -2.55 17.61 -7.42
C ALA A 281 -3.42 18.18 -6.30
N VAL A 282 -3.18 17.84 -5.02
CA VAL A 282 -3.80 18.53 -3.88
C VAL A 282 -3.57 20.05 -3.91
N ILE A 283 -2.56 20.52 -4.66
CA ILE A 283 -2.33 21.94 -4.93
C ILE A 283 -3.57 22.63 -5.53
N ARG A 284 -4.38 21.91 -6.32
CA ARG A 284 -5.58 22.45 -6.96
C ARG A 284 -6.60 22.94 -5.96
N ALA A 285 -6.82 22.20 -4.87
CA ALA A 285 -7.71 22.65 -3.80
C ALA A 285 -7.14 23.90 -3.08
N ILE A 286 -5.82 23.97 -2.89
CA ILE A 286 -5.14 25.12 -2.26
C ILE A 286 -5.25 26.37 -3.14
N GLU A 287 -5.01 26.22 -4.45
CA GLU A 287 -5.19 27.27 -5.47
C GLU A 287 -6.64 27.78 -5.46
N GLN A 288 -7.62 26.87 -5.52
CA GLN A 288 -9.04 27.21 -5.49
C GLN A 288 -9.45 27.97 -4.24
N ARG A 289 -8.99 27.56 -3.05
CA ARG A 289 -9.25 28.30 -1.80
C ARG A 289 -8.64 29.71 -1.80
N THR A 290 -7.47 29.86 -2.42
CA THR A 290 -6.80 31.17 -2.54
C THR A 290 -7.55 32.10 -3.48
N ASP A 291 -8.01 31.58 -4.61
CA ASP A 291 -8.68 32.38 -5.63
C ASP A 291 -10.15 32.67 -5.25
N GLY A 292 -10.81 31.77 -4.52
CA GLY A 292 -12.17 32.00 -3.98
C GLY A 292 -12.24 32.93 -2.76
N ALA A 293 -11.11 33.25 -2.13
CA ALA A 293 -11.02 34.23 -1.05
C ALA A 293 -10.84 35.67 -1.55
N ARG A 294 -10.72 35.87 -2.87
CA ARG A 294 -10.61 37.18 -3.54
C ARG A 294 -11.94 37.57 -4.16
#